data_AF-A2ZPF9-F1
#
_entry.id   AF-A2ZPF9-F1
#
_cell.length_a   1.000
_cell.length_b   1.000
_cell.length_c   1.000
_cell.angle_alpha   90.00
_cell.angle_beta   90.00
_cell.angle_gamma   90.00
#
_symmetry.space_group_name_H-M   'P 1'
#
loop_
_entity.id
_entity.type
_entity.pdbx_description
1 polymer ?
#
loop_
_entity_poly.entity_id
_entity_poly.type
_entity_poly.pdbx_seq_one_letter_code
_entity_poly.pdbx_strand_id
1 'polypeptide(L)'
;MGELVDASRNLASAMSLMKVAELLALHGGSVNPSTHLGEISLLGDQYLAERNAGIKLLEAGKDARKAYISVDGCRGNLDAILLLLDHPRVPCVDDFIEEELFVAGDNLQGAIGNAKLGTERAVGARQDVSGAN
;
A
#
# COMPACT_ATOMS: atom_id res chain seq x y z
N MET A 1 -19.27 4.97 -3.22
CA MET A 1 -18.09 5.51 -2.51
C MET A 1 -17.67 4.75 -1.25
N GLY A 2 -18.58 4.09 -0.51
CA GLY A 2 -18.22 3.35 0.71
C GLY A 2 -17.07 2.35 0.52
N GLU A 3 -17.08 1.59 -0.57
CA GLU A 3 -16.03 0.60 -0.88
C GLU A 3 -14.63 1.22 -1.04
N LEU A 4 -14.52 2.41 -1.65
CA LEU A 4 -13.23 3.10 -1.79
C LEU A 4 -12.73 3.65 -0.45
N VAL A 5 -13.64 4.07 0.44
CA VAL A 5 -13.30 4.47 1.81
C VAL A 5 -12.78 3.28 2.60
N ASP A 6 -13.45 2.13 2.49
CA ASP A 6 -13.03 0.90 3.16
C ASP A 6 -11.70 0.38 2.60
N ALA A 7 -11.50 0.43 1.28
CA ALA A 7 -10.24 0.08 0.64
C ALA A 7 -9.08 0.97 1.12
N SER A 8 -9.29 2.29 1.14
CA SER A 8 -8.32 3.26 1.66
C SER A 8 -7.97 2.98 3.13
N ARG A 9 -8.97 2.72 3.98
CA ARG A 9 -8.77 2.36 5.39
C ARG A 9 -7.98 1.05 5.54
N ASN A 10 -8.32 0.03 4.76
CA ASN A 10 -7.64 -1.26 4.80
C ASN A 10 -6.17 -1.14 4.35
N LEU A 11 -5.89 -0.34 3.31
CA LEU A 11 -4.53 -0.07 2.84
C LEU A 11 -3.72 0.71 3.89
N ALA A 12 -4.34 1.69 4.54
CA ALA A 12 -3.71 2.41 5.66
C ALA A 12 -3.37 1.48 6.83
N SER A 13 -4.29 0.58 7.19
CA SER A 13 -4.06 -0.44 8.20
C SER A 13 -2.92 -1.39 7.80
N ALA A 14 -2.92 -1.89 6.56
CA ALA A 14 -1.87 -2.76 6.05
C ALA A 14 -0.48 -2.11 6.09
N MET A 15 -0.37 -0.85 5.67
CA MET A 15 0.89 -0.08 5.78
C MET A 15 1.38 0.01 7.23
N SER A 16 0.48 0.27 8.18
CA SER A 16 0.83 0.37 9.59
C SER A 16 1.33 -0.98 10.15
N LEU A 17 0.61 -2.07 9.85
CA LEU A 17 0.98 -3.41 10.29
C LEU A 17 2.33 -3.87 9.71
N MET A 18 2.58 -3.57 8.43
CA MET A 18 3.87 -3.88 7.79
C MET A 18 5.01 -3.10 8.46
N LYS A 19 4.80 -1.84 8.83
CA LYS A 19 5.81 -1.06 9.56
C LYS A 19 6.07 -1.59 10.97
N VAL A 20 5.02 -2.03 11.66
CA VAL A 20 5.14 -2.67 12.98
C VAL A 20 5.95 -3.97 12.87
N ALA A 21 5.68 -4.80 11.85
CA ALA A 21 6.42 -6.04 11.62
C ALA A 21 7.92 -5.79 11.35
N GLU A 22 8.25 -4.76 10.56
CA GLU A 22 9.63 -4.32 10.34
C GLU A 22 10.31 -3.92 11.66
N LEU A 23 9.66 -3.08 12.47
CA LEU A 23 10.22 -2.63 13.76
C LEU A 23 10.45 -3.79 14.74
N LEU A 24 9.55 -4.75 14.78
CA LEU A 24 9.69 -5.96 15.61
C LEU A 24 10.88 -6.81 15.18
N ALA A 25 11.07 -7.01 13.87
CA ALA A 25 12.22 -7.76 13.34
C ALA A 25 13.56 -7.09 13.72
N LEU A 26 13.63 -5.75 13.64
CA LEU A 26 14.82 -4.98 14.01
C LEU A 26 15.13 -5.01 15.51
N HIS A 27 14.10 -5.18 16.35
CA HIS A 27 14.26 -5.32 17.80
C HIS A 27 14.76 -6.72 18.18
N GLY A 28 14.23 -7.77 17.52
CA GLY A 28 14.62 -9.16 17.75
C GLY A 28 16.04 -9.52 17.28
N GLY A 29 16.53 -8.88 16.21
CA GLY A 29 17.87 -9.13 15.68
C GLY A 29 19.03 -8.50 16.46
N SER A 30 18.73 -7.71 17.50
CA SER A 30 19.74 -7.02 18.29
C SER A 30 20.27 -7.88 19.44
N VAL A 31 21.60 -7.87 19.63
CA VAL A 31 22.27 -8.59 20.73
C VAL A 31 21.83 -8.07 22.11
N ASN A 32 21.35 -6.83 22.17
CA ASN A 32 20.73 -6.25 23.33
C ASN A 32 19.33 -5.75 22.92
N PRO A 33 18.22 -6.33 23.43
CA PRO A 33 16.86 -5.96 23.06
C PRO A 33 16.59 -4.46 23.16
N SER A 34 17.31 -3.77 24.04
CA SER A 34 17.24 -2.32 24.23
C SER A 34 17.79 -1.49 23.06
N THR A 35 18.49 -2.11 22.11
CA THR A 35 19.17 -1.47 20.98
C THR A 35 18.41 -1.82 19.70
N HIS A 36 17.88 -0.82 19.01
CA HIS A 36 17.23 -1.02 17.72
C HIS A 36 18.31 -1.11 16.63
N LEU A 37 18.28 -2.16 15.81
CA LEU A 37 19.01 -2.12 14.54
C LEU A 37 18.36 -1.05 13.66
N GLY A 38 19.13 -0.07 13.18
CA GLY A 38 18.59 1.05 12.41
C GLY A 38 18.00 0.66 11.06
N GLU A 39 18.43 -0.48 10.49
CA GLU A 39 17.98 -0.99 9.20
C GLU A 39 17.99 -2.52 9.14
N ILE A 40 17.08 -3.10 8.34
CA ILE A 40 16.92 -4.55 8.21
C ILE A 40 18.09 -5.19 7.45
N SER A 41 18.79 -4.37 6.66
CA SER A 41 20.04 -4.68 5.95
C SER A 41 21.20 -5.01 6.90
N LEU A 42 21.11 -4.62 8.18
CA LEU A 42 22.15 -4.80 9.18
C LEU A 42 21.99 -6.11 9.99
N LEU A 43 20.94 -6.88 9.74
CA LEU A 43 20.80 -8.22 10.28
C LEU A 43 21.94 -9.12 9.79
N GLY A 44 22.59 -9.82 10.71
CA GLY A 44 23.67 -10.78 10.41
C GLY A 44 23.18 -11.99 9.63
N ASP A 45 24.11 -12.74 9.03
CA ASP A 45 23.82 -13.85 8.12
C ASP A 45 22.97 -14.97 8.75
N GLN A 46 23.03 -15.13 10.07
CA GLN A 46 22.18 -16.07 10.81
C GLN A 46 20.68 -15.72 10.75
N TYR A 47 20.34 -14.49 10.36
CA TYR A 47 18.96 -13.99 10.21
C TYR A 47 18.61 -13.73 8.73
N LEU A 48 19.22 -14.48 7.81
CA LEU A 48 19.02 -14.27 6.37
C LEU A 48 17.54 -14.37 5.96
N ALA A 49 16.78 -15.31 6.55
CA ALA A 49 15.36 -15.50 6.28
C ALA A 49 14.54 -14.27 6.72
N GLU A 50 14.78 -13.78 7.93
CA GLU A 50 14.13 -12.61 8.52
C GLU A 50 14.49 -11.34 7.76
N ARG A 51 15.75 -11.21 7.33
CA ARG A 51 16.20 -10.09 6.49
C ARG A 51 15.47 -10.06 5.16
N ASN A 52 15.37 -11.21 4.48
CA ASN A 52 14.64 -11.31 3.21
C ASN A 52 13.15 -11.01 3.38
N ALA A 53 12.52 -11.55 4.43
CA ALA A 53 11.13 -11.27 4.75
C ALA A 53 10.91 -9.79 5.06
N GLY A 54 11.81 -9.18 5.83
CA GLY A 54 11.79 -7.76 6.16
C GLY A 54 11.85 -6.86 4.94
N ILE A 55 12.75 -7.14 4.00
CA ILE A 55 12.85 -6.41 2.72
C ILE A 55 11.55 -6.54 1.93
N LYS A 56 10.99 -7.76 1.83
CA LYS A 56 9.72 -7.99 1.12
C LYS A 56 8.56 -7.24 1.78
N LEU A 57 8.47 -7.20 3.11
CA LEU A 57 7.45 -6.43 3.84
C LEU A 57 7.59 -4.92 3.64
N LEU A 58 8.83 -4.41 3.60
CA LEU A 58 9.08 -2.99 3.31
C LEU A 58 8.56 -2.63 1.91
N GLU A 59 8.88 -3.44 0.91
CA GLU A 59 8.39 -3.22 -0.46
C GLU A 59 6.87 -3.37 -0.54
N ALA A 60 6.28 -4.36 0.14
CA ALA A 60 4.82 -4.50 0.24
C ALA A 60 4.15 -3.25 0.83
N GLY A 61 4.77 -2.63 1.83
CA GLY A 61 4.30 -1.37 2.42
C GLY A 61 4.36 -0.20 1.43
N LYS A 62 5.39 -0.15 0.57
CA LYS A 62 5.48 0.86 -0.51
C LYS A 62 4.37 0.67 -1.54
N ASP A 63 4.03 -0.56 -1.92
CA ASP A 63 2.93 -0.79 -2.85
C ASP A 63 1.58 -0.49 -2.22
N ALA A 64 1.37 -0.87 -0.95
CA ALA A 64 0.16 -0.52 -0.23
C ALA A 64 -0.04 1.01 -0.18
N ARG A 65 1.04 1.78 -0.04
CA ARG A 65 1.01 3.25 -0.13
C ARG A 65 0.62 3.75 -1.51
N LYS A 66 1.22 3.19 -2.57
CA LYS A 66 0.87 3.56 -3.95
C LYS A 66 -0.60 3.25 -4.23
N ALA A 67 -1.07 2.06 -3.83
CA ALA A 67 -2.47 1.68 -3.94
C ALA A 67 -3.39 2.66 -3.19
N TYR A 68 -3.00 3.08 -1.99
CA TYR A 68 -3.76 4.07 -1.21
C TYR A 68 -3.90 5.38 -1.97
N ILE A 69 -2.79 5.93 -2.50
CA ILE A 69 -2.78 7.19 -3.26
C ILE A 69 -3.70 7.08 -4.47
N SER A 70 -3.65 5.95 -5.19
CA SER A 70 -4.51 5.70 -6.34
C SER A 70 -5.99 5.59 -5.97
N VAL A 71 -6.34 4.92 -4.85
CA VAL A 71 -7.73 4.90 -4.36
C VAL A 71 -8.22 6.30 -4.01
N ASP A 72 -7.38 7.10 -3.35
CA ASP A 72 -7.72 8.46 -2.98
C ASP A 72 -7.93 9.36 -4.20
N GLY A 73 -7.07 9.24 -5.22
CA GLY A 73 -7.24 9.91 -6.51
C GLY A 73 -8.54 9.49 -7.23
N CYS A 74 -8.85 8.19 -7.24
CA CYS A 74 -10.12 7.70 -7.79
C CYS A 74 -11.33 8.33 -7.08
N ARG A 75 -11.30 8.44 -5.74
CA ARG A 75 -12.36 9.10 -4.98
C ARG A 75 -12.49 10.58 -5.33
N GLY A 76 -11.38 11.30 -5.40
CA GLY A 76 -11.37 12.72 -5.76
C GLY A 76 -12.04 12.98 -7.13
N ASN A 77 -11.73 12.14 -8.12
CA ASN A 77 -12.34 12.25 -9.45
C ASN A 77 -13.84 11.94 -9.42
N LEU A 78 -14.27 10.91 -8.67
CA LEU A 78 -15.70 10.61 -8.51
C LEU A 78 -16.45 11.73 -7.78
N ASP A 79 -15.82 12.36 -6.78
CA ASP A 79 -16.37 13.53 -6.11
C ASP A 79 -16.50 14.72 -7.07
N ALA A 80 -15.52 14.94 -7.95
CA ALA A 80 -15.59 15.95 -8.99
C ALA A 80 -16.72 15.68 -9.98
N ILE A 81 -16.91 14.43 -10.43
CA ILE A 81 -18.02 14.05 -11.31
C ILE A 81 -19.37 14.32 -10.65
N LEU A 82 -19.54 13.97 -9.36
CA LEU A 82 -20.78 14.26 -8.63
C LEU A 82 -21.09 15.75 -8.62
N LEU A 83 -20.08 16.59 -8.40
CA LEU A 83 -20.24 18.05 -8.46
C LEU A 83 -20.62 18.53 -9.87
N LEU A 84 -20.01 17.98 -10.92
CA LEU A 84 -20.32 18.36 -12.31
C LEU A 84 -21.76 17.97 -12.69
N LEU A 85 -22.23 16.80 -12.26
CA LEU A 85 -23.61 16.34 -12.49
C LEU A 85 -24.66 17.28 -11.87
N ASP A 86 -24.35 17.93 -10.75
CA ASP A 86 -25.22 18.94 -10.13
C ASP A 86 -25.26 20.27 -10.91
N HIS A 87 -24.37 20.47 -11.89
CA HIS A 87 -24.22 21.71 -12.65
C HIS A 87 -24.31 21.51 -14.17
N PRO A 88 -25.44 20.98 -14.70
CA PRO A 88 -25.58 20.61 -16.12
C PRO A 88 -25.56 21.80 -17.11
N ARG A 89 -25.52 23.04 -16.59
CA ARG A 89 -25.42 24.27 -17.41
C ARG A 89 -23.98 24.70 -17.66
N VAL A 90 -23.00 24.02 -17.05
CA VAL A 90 -21.58 24.27 -17.32
C VAL A 90 -21.29 23.89 -18.77
N PRO A 91 -20.74 24.80 -19.58
CA PRO A 91 -20.35 24.46 -20.94
C PRO A 91 -19.35 23.30 -20.96
N CYS A 92 -19.55 22.36 -21.89
CA CYS A 92 -18.70 21.17 -22.05
C CYS A 92 -18.62 20.26 -20.80
N VAL A 93 -19.63 20.28 -19.93
CA VAL A 93 -19.66 19.46 -18.71
C VAL A 93 -19.53 17.96 -19.00
N ASP A 94 -20.10 17.49 -20.12
CA ASP A 94 -20.02 16.09 -20.53
C ASP A 94 -18.57 15.68 -20.83
N ASP A 95 -17.81 16.52 -21.53
CA ASP A 95 -16.40 16.27 -21.85
C ASP A 95 -15.55 16.17 -20.56
N PHE A 96 -15.81 17.06 -19.59
CA PHE A 96 -15.13 17.01 -18.29
C PHE A 96 -15.48 15.73 -17.50
N ILE A 97 -16.75 15.31 -17.53
CA ILE A 97 -17.17 14.07 -16.87
C ILE A 97 -16.47 12.86 -17.50
N GLU A 98 -16.36 12.81 -18.82
CA GLU A 98 -15.66 11.73 -19.52
C GLU A 98 -14.16 11.68 -19.17
N GLU A 99 -13.49 12.84 -19.11
CA GLU A 99 -12.09 12.93 -18.70
C GLU A 99 -11.89 12.44 -17.26
N GLU A 100 -12.71 12.92 -16.31
CA GLU A 100 -12.63 12.50 -14.91
C GLU A 100 -12.91 11.00 -14.73
N LEU A 101 -13.87 10.44 -15.49
CA LEU A 101 -14.17 9.02 -15.48
C LEU A 101 -12.98 8.19 -15.99
N PHE A 102 -12.32 8.65 -17.04
CA PHE A 102 -11.12 8.01 -17.57
C PHE A 102 -10.00 7.99 -16.53
N VAL A 103 -9.68 9.13 -15.92
CA VAL A 103 -8.63 9.22 -14.90
C VAL A 103 -9.01 8.43 -13.64
N ALA A 104 -10.28 8.41 -13.23
CA ALA A 104 -10.76 7.58 -12.13
C ALA A 104 -10.55 6.08 -12.41
N GLY A 105 -10.77 5.66 -13.65
CA GLY A 105 -10.50 4.29 -14.12
C GLY A 105 -9.02 3.92 -14.06
N ASP A 106 -8.14 4.80 -14.55
CA ASP A 106 -6.68 4.61 -14.49
C ASP A 106 -6.19 4.52 -13.04
N ASN A 107 -6.68 5.41 -12.17
CA ASN A 107 -6.40 5.37 -10.74
C ASN A 107 -6.86 4.04 -10.13
N LEU A 108 -8.07 3.56 -10.46
CA LEU A 108 -8.57 2.28 -9.94
C LEU A 108 -7.70 1.10 -10.41
N GLN A 109 -7.29 1.08 -11.67
CA GLN A 109 -6.39 0.04 -12.18
C GLN A 109 -5.02 0.09 -11.51
N GLY A 110 -4.46 1.28 -11.32
CA GLY A 110 -3.22 1.49 -10.57
C GLY A 110 -3.33 0.99 -9.13
N ALA A 111 -4.46 1.25 -8.47
CA ALA A 111 -4.72 0.74 -7.12
C ALA A 111 -4.71 -0.79 -7.07
N ILE A 112 -5.44 -1.44 -7.98
CA ILE A 112 -5.52 -2.90 -8.06
C ILE A 112 -4.15 -3.52 -8.33
N GLY A 113 -3.38 -2.95 -9.26
CA GLY A 113 -2.03 -3.43 -9.59
C GLY A 113 -1.09 -3.38 -8.38
N ASN A 114 -1.04 -2.24 -7.69
CA ASN A 114 -0.22 -2.10 -6.50
C ASN A 114 -0.68 -2.99 -5.34
N ALA A 115 -1.99 -3.16 -5.14
CA ALA A 115 -2.51 -4.04 -4.10
C ALA A 115 -2.12 -5.52 -4.34
N LYS A 116 -2.14 -5.98 -5.60
CA LYS A 116 -1.68 -7.33 -5.98
C LYS A 116 -0.19 -7.50 -5.70
N LEU A 117 0.63 -6.57 -6.16
CA LEU A 117 2.09 -6.58 -5.92
C LEU A 117 2.44 -6.60 -4.43
N GLY A 118 1.76 -5.76 -3.63
CA GLY A 118 1.96 -5.74 -2.18
C GLY A 118 1.55 -7.06 -1.52
N THR A 119 0.48 -7.68 -1.99
CA THR A 119 0.02 -9.00 -1.51
C THR A 119 1.04 -10.09 -1.85
N GLU A 120 1.53 -10.14 -3.09
CA GLU A 120 2.56 -11.10 -3.52
C GLU A 120 3.82 -11.00 -2.67
N ARG A 121 4.30 -9.78 -2.40
CA ARG A 121 5.45 -9.54 -1.54
C ARG A 121 5.21 -9.96 -0.10
N ALA A 122 4.03 -9.66 0.47
CA ALA A 122 3.68 -10.07 1.82
C ALA A 122 3.58 -11.60 1.95
N VAL A 123 3.05 -12.28 0.94
CA VAL A 123 3.03 -13.76 0.88
C VAL A 123 4.46 -14.30 0.79
N GLY A 124 5.30 -13.73 -0.08
CA GLY A 124 6.72 -14.12 -0.18
C GLY A 124 7.48 -13.93 1.13
N ALA A 125 7.22 -12.83 1.85
CA ALA A 125 7.83 -12.61 3.16
C ALA A 125 7.44 -13.69 4.17
N ARG A 126 6.18 -14.13 4.17
CA ARG A 126 5.71 -15.22 5.03
C ARG A 126 6.38 -16.55 4.67
N GLN A 127 6.60 -16.80 3.39
CA GLN A 127 7.26 -18.02 2.91
C GLN A 127 8.72 -18.09 3.37
N ASP A 128 9.46 -16.98 3.29
CA ASP A 128 10.87 -16.93 3.71
C ASP A 128 11.07 -17.39 5.16
N VAL A 129 10.17 -17.01 6.07
CA VAL A 129 10.26 -17.35 7.51
C VAL A 129 9.56 -18.66 7.88
N SER A 130 8.73 -19.23 6.99
CA SER A 130 7.97 -20.46 7.28
C SER A 130 8.83 -21.73 7.36
N GLY A 131 10.06 -21.68 6.84
CA GLY A 131 11.05 -22.77 6.91
C GLY A 131 12.23 -22.48 7.82
N ALA A 132 12.25 -21.33 8.51
CA ALA A 132 13.29 -20.96 9.46
C ALA A 132 12.91 -21.50 10.84
N ASN A 133 13.27 -22.76 11.10
CA ASN A 133 13.30 -23.38 12.44
C ASN A 133 14.54 -24.26 12.55
#